data_AF-A0A7W6HY57-F1
#
_entry.id   AF-A0A7W6HY57-F1
#
_cell.length_a   1.000
_cell.length_b   1.000
_cell.length_c   1.000
_cell.angle_alpha   90.00
_cell.angle_beta   90.00
_cell.angle_gamma   90.00
#
_symmetry.space_group_name_H-M   'P 1'
#
loop_
_entity.id
_entity.type
_entity.pdbx_description
1 polymer ?
#
loop_
_entity_poly.entity_id
_entity_poly.type
_entity_poly.pdbx_seq_one_letter_code
_entity_poly.pdbx_strand_id
1 'polypeptide(L)'
;MKRIIYTLMTFSLIVGFWGCGGSGGGEDEPEPIPGEKVVKVECVLKSGVSSLDDTGLKGIISHVRLYVFDQAGKLQESFKYNSVDGIEKLELNKGNYTIVFVGNVLEDANIAGDVVGTALSDMKIQLTKKEGAANFTPLGDVLFAKSSLAVGDDDTSVELTAKRTLATTKMQVTDYSGKIAEVGILVPNVGTTLAFGETEWKNPGTVFVAMTKGGNIRGFSRAEEENHYSATMNIVVLDEGTSTGASNNIECNIIARDDTREIVLTQALTLDVKTKPDMQVVTNMEVNESDAGDGQLESAVNKVETTDETGNTEVLPDDKIDIKKNDVNVNVLPGDWQIGNTEDVEVGKPESVVQPEGTEKDWEKGNVEDVVVKD
;
A
#
# COMPACT_ATOMS: atom_id res chain seq x y z
N MET A 1 23.02 -59.22 6.87
CA MET A 1 23.55 -58.92 5.51
C MET A 1 23.80 -57.41 5.45
N LYS A 2 24.97 -56.90 5.88
CA LYS A 2 26.21 -56.61 5.13
C LYS A 2 26.05 -55.83 3.80
N ARG A 3 26.45 -54.55 3.84
CA ARG A 3 27.14 -53.66 2.84
C ARG A 3 26.83 -52.22 3.29
N ILE A 4 27.67 -51.41 3.96
CA ILE A 4 29.05 -50.91 3.77
C ILE A 4 29.29 -50.26 2.40
N ILE A 5 29.47 -48.92 2.42
CA ILE A 5 30.43 -48.00 1.72
C ILE A 5 29.92 -46.57 2.11
N TYR A 6 30.47 -45.77 3.04
CA TYR A 6 31.78 -45.10 3.28
C TYR A 6 32.14 -43.89 2.39
N THR A 7 32.27 -42.73 3.08
CA THR A 7 33.17 -41.54 2.86
C THR A 7 32.79 -40.60 1.70
N LEU A 8 32.67 -39.27 1.87
CA LEU A 8 33.73 -38.35 2.31
C LEU A 8 33.14 -37.00 2.81
N MET A 9 33.43 -36.65 4.07
CA MET A 9 33.41 -35.28 4.61
C MET A 9 34.73 -34.60 4.23
N THR A 10 34.67 -33.39 3.70
CA THR A 10 35.82 -32.47 3.65
C THR A 10 35.50 -31.22 4.45
N PHE A 11 35.84 -31.30 5.73
CA PHE A 11 36.08 -30.18 6.62
C PHE A 11 37.48 -29.66 6.28
N SER A 12 37.61 -28.41 5.82
CA SER A 12 38.91 -27.72 5.72
C SER A 12 38.94 -26.60 6.73
N LEU A 13 39.37 -26.96 7.94
CA LEU A 13 39.86 -26.04 8.97
C LEU A 13 41.39 -26.19 8.94
N ILE A 14 42.09 -25.21 8.37
CA ILE A 14 43.55 -25.10 8.53
C ILE A 14 43.78 -24.00 9.56
N VAL A 15 44.01 -24.44 10.79
CA VAL A 15 44.64 -23.66 11.84
C VAL A 15 46.15 -23.79 11.64
N GLY A 16 46.79 -22.71 11.22
CA GLY A 16 48.25 -22.58 11.19
C GLY A 16 48.80 -22.33 12.59
N PHE A 17 49.66 -23.23 13.03
CA PHE A 17 50.34 -23.28 14.32
C PHE A 17 51.45 -22.21 14.44
N TRP A 18 51.65 -21.74 15.67
CA TRP A 18 52.68 -20.79 16.13
C TRP A 18 54.13 -21.17 15.76
N GLY A 19 54.96 -20.14 15.54
CA GLY A 19 56.42 -20.22 15.49
C GLY A 19 57.11 -18.89 15.84
N CYS A 20 57.49 -18.75 17.11
CA CYS A 20 58.78 -18.23 17.63
C CYS A 20 59.26 -16.78 17.32
N GLY A 21 59.23 -15.93 18.37
CA GLY A 21 60.46 -15.36 18.98
C GLY A 21 60.98 -13.97 18.56
N GLY A 22 61.18 -13.10 19.58
CA GLY A 22 62.12 -11.97 19.56
C GLY A 22 61.48 -10.61 19.28
N SER A 23 61.27 -9.75 20.27
CA SER A 23 62.24 -8.79 20.84
C SER A 23 62.37 -7.48 20.06
N GLY A 24 61.69 -6.45 20.57
CA GLY A 24 62.19 -5.07 20.60
C GLY A 24 62.03 -4.24 19.32
N GLY A 25 61.28 -3.15 19.43
CA GLY A 25 61.23 -2.07 18.46
C GLY A 25 59.80 -1.69 18.17
N GLY A 26 59.41 -0.48 18.59
CA GLY A 26 58.10 0.07 18.23
C GLY A 26 58.02 0.25 16.73
N GLU A 27 56.98 -0.32 16.13
CA GLU A 27 56.53 0.01 14.79
C GLU A 27 55.01 0.00 14.85
N ASP A 28 54.49 1.19 14.57
CA ASP A 28 53.15 1.63 14.23
C ASP A 28 52.02 0.59 14.35
N GLU A 29 50.99 0.96 15.11
CA GLU A 29 49.64 0.44 14.86
C GLU A 29 49.39 0.50 13.35
N PRO A 30 48.85 -0.56 12.72
CA PRO A 30 48.52 -0.47 11.31
C PRO A 30 47.59 0.73 11.13
N GLU A 31 48.06 1.76 10.42
CA GLU A 31 47.22 2.90 10.08
C GLU A 31 45.92 2.37 9.50
N PRO A 32 44.76 2.88 9.92
CA PRO A 32 43.50 2.48 9.32
C PRO A 32 43.62 2.70 7.82
N ILE A 33 43.38 1.64 7.04
CA ILE A 33 43.22 1.73 5.58
C ILE A 33 42.30 2.94 5.36
N PRO A 34 42.68 3.95 4.55
CA PRO A 34 41.88 5.16 4.37
C PRO A 34 40.44 4.75 4.08
N GLY A 35 39.57 4.96 5.07
CA GLY A 35 38.20 4.49 5.02
C GLY A 35 37.56 5.07 3.78
N GLU A 36 36.83 4.24 3.02
CA GLU A 36 35.97 4.75 1.97
C GLU A 36 35.18 5.92 2.55
N LYS A 37 35.31 7.10 1.92
CA LYS A 37 34.63 8.30 2.39
C LYS A 37 33.13 8.04 2.25
N VAL A 38 32.48 7.83 3.39
CA VAL A 38 31.03 7.74 3.50
C VAL A 38 30.46 9.14 3.27
N VAL A 39 29.52 9.26 2.35
CA VAL A 39 28.85 10.50 1.96
C VAL A 39 27.42 10.48 2.46
N LYS A 40 26.94 11.59 3.02
CA LYS A 40 25.54 11.71 3.45
C LYS A 40 24.66 12.09 2.28
N VAL A 41 23.63 11.30 2.04
CA VAL A 41 22.65 11.50 0.97
C VAL A 41 21.30 11.81 1.58
N GLU A 42 20.78 12.99 1.30
CA GLU A 42 19.43 13.39 1.69
C GLU A 42 18.39 12.91 0.66
N CYS A 43 17.34 12.25 1.12
CA CYS A 43 16.22 11.85 0.27
C CYS A 43 15.14 12.95 0.27
N VAL A 44 15.02 13.66 -0.84
CA VAL A 44 14.02 14.73 -1.02
C VAL A 44 12.82 14.17 -1.76
N LEU A 45 11.69 14.06 -1.07
CA LEU A 45 10.44 13.61 -1.68
C LEU A 45 9.75 14.77 -2.42
N LYS A 46 9.34 14.53 -3.65
CA LYS A 46 8.55 15.46 -4.47
C LYS A 46 7.22 14.86 -4.87
N SER A 47 6.18 15.70 -4.90
CA SER A 47 4.88 15.28 -5.38
C SER A 47 4.89 15.06 -6.89
N GLY A 48 4.61 13.82 -7.29
CA GLY A 48 4.19 13.47 -8.65
C GLY A 48 2.67 13.24 -8.76
N VAL A 49 1.91 13.58 -7.71
CA VAL A 49 0.45 13.48 -7.62
C VAL A 49 -0.12 14.86 -7.94
N SER A 50 -0.87 15.01 -9.03
CA SER A 50 -1.20 16.36 -9.54
C SER A 50 -2.09 17.16 -8.59
N SER A 51 -2.87 16.46 -7.76
CA SER A 51 -3.78 17.05 -6.77
C SER A 51 -3.09 17.48 -5.46
N LEU A 52 -1.80 17.17 -5.28
CA LEU A 52 -1.06 17.41 -4.04
C LEU A 52 0.25 18.17 -4.30
N ASP A 53 0.57 19.13 -3.45
CA ASP A 53 1.92 19.68 -3.36
C ASP A 53 2.83 18.77 -2.49
N ASP A 54 4.11 19.13 -2.34
CA ASP A 54 5.06 18.36 -1.55
C ASP A 54 4.60 18.18 -0.07
N THR A 55 3.92 19.17 0.49
CA THR A 55 3.42 19.14 1.88
C THR A 55 2.21 18.22 2.01
N GLY A 56 1.25 18.32 1.08
CA GLY A 56 0.08 17.46 1.00
C GLY A 56 0.46 16.00 0.77
N LEU A 57 1.44 15.74 -0.10
CA LEU A 57 1.99 14.40 -0.29
C LEU A 57 2.54 13.83 1.02
N LYS A 58 3.34 14.60 1.76
CA LYS A 58 3.87 14.16 3.06
C LYS A 58 2.75 13.82 4.05
N GLY A 59 1.69 14.63 4.08
CA GLY A 59 0.56 14.45 4.99
C GLY A 59 -0.23 13.15 4.80
N ILE A 60 -0.16 12.53 3.61
CA ILE A 60 -0.85 11.26 3.33
C ILE A 60 0.04 10.01 3.49
N ILE A 61 1.33 10.18 3.81
CA ILE A 61 2.27 9.05 3.94
C ILE A 61 2.43 8.68 5.41
N SER A 62 1.87 7.54 5.80
CA SER A 62 1.96 6.97 7.16
C SER A 62 3.06 5.93 7.31
N HIS A 63 3.54 5.34 6.21
CA HIS A 63 4.59 4.32 6.23
C HIS A 63 5.55 4.53 5.06
N VAL A 64 6.85 4.42 5.32
CA VAL A 64 7.90 4.60 4.31
C VAL A 64 8.81 3.38 4.31
N ARG A 65 9.11 2.89 3.11
CA ARG A 65 10.18 1.95 2.86
C ARG A 65 11.14 2.54 1.82
N LEU A 66 12.42 2.62 2.17
CA LEU A 66 13.49 3.03 1.26
C LEU A 66 14.39 1.84 0.96
N TYR A 67 14.75 1.68 -0.31
CA TYR A 67 15.65 0.61 -0.76
C TYR A 67 16.78 1.23 -1.57
N VAL A 68 18.01 0.83 -1.24
CA VAL A 68 19.22 1.26 -1.93
C VAL A 68 19.76 0.07 -2.72
N PHE A 69 19.83 0.22 -4.04
CA PHE A 69 20.43 -0.76 -4.94
C PHE A 69 21.79 -0.25 -5.40
N ASP A 70 22.78 -1.14 -5.41
CA ASP A 70 24.13 -0.87 -5.90
C ASP A 70 24.17 -0.69 -7.43
N GLN A 71 25.38 -0.46 -7.96
CA GLN A 71 25.61 -0.30 -9.40
C GLN A 71 25.25 -1.57 -10.22
N ALA A 72 25.28 -2.75 -9.61
CA ALA A 72 24.87 -4.00 -10.23
C ALA A 72 23.34 -4.21 -10.16
N GLY A 73 22.59 -3.27 -9.58
CA GLY A 73 21.15 -3.35 -9.38
C GLY A 73 20.77 -4.35 -8.30
N LYS A 74 21.66 -4.62 -7.33
CA LYS A 74 21.41 -5.51 -6.20
C LYS A 74 21.07 -4.72 -4.95
N LEU A 75 20.06 -5.18 -4.21
CA LEU A 75 19.64 -4.56 -2.96
C LEU A 75 20.82 -4.59 -1.98
N GLN A 76 21.24 -3.42 -1.51
CA GLN A 76 22.31 -3.26 -0.55
C GLN A 76 21.74 -3.01 0.85
N GLU A 77 20.78 -2.09 0.94
CA GLU A 77 20.18 -1.65 2.21
C GLU A 77 18.68 -1.37 2.05
N SER A 78 17.94 -1.58 3.13
CA SER A 78 16.50 -1.34 3.25
C SER A 78 16.20 -0.62 4.56
N PHE A 79 15.37 0.41 4.52
CA PHE A 79 14.99 1.20 5.69
C PHE A 79 13.48 1.31 5.81
N LYS A 80 12.98 1.38 7.04
CA LYS A 80 11.55 1.53 7.35
C LYS A 80 11.35 2.72 8.28
N TYR A 81 10.39 3.57 7.95
CA TYR A 81 10.03 4.74 8.76
C TYR A 81 8.49 4.85 8.85
N ASN A 82 8.02 5.54 9.89
CA ASN A 82 6.57 5.76 10.13
C ASN A 82 6.09 7.14 9.62
N SER A 83 6.95 7.89 8.93
CA SER A 83 6.61 9.16 8.28
C SER A 83 7.76 9.60 7.37
N VAL A 84 7.50 10.58 6.50
CA VAL A 84 8.54 11.19 5.64
C VAL A 84 9.53 12.03 6.44
N ASP A 85 9.08 12.71 7.49
CA ASP A 85 9.95 13.58 8.29
C ASP A 85 10.93 12.79 9.19
N GLY A 86 10.68 11.49 9.37
CA GLY A 86 11.60 10.58 10.06
C GLY A 86 12.71 10.00 9.18
N ILE A 87 12.74 10.30 7.87
CA ILE A 87 13.76 9.76 6.97
C ILE A 87 15.13 10.35 7.32
N GLU A 88 16.06 9.49 7.74
CA GLU A 88 17.44 9.86 7.99
C GLU A 88 18.25 9.96 6.68
N LYS A 89 19.36 10.70 6.73
CA LYS A 89 20.30 10.75 5.59
C LYS A 89 20.97 9.39 5.43
N LEU A 90 21.01 8.89 4.20
CA LEU A 90 21.70 7.64 3.88
C LEU A 90 23.21 7.86 3.92
N GLU A 91 23.95 6.83 4.31
CA GLU A 91 25.41 6.85 4.39
C GLU A 91 25.99 5.93 3.31
N LEU A 92 26.37 6.51 2.16
CA LEU A 92 26.79 5.76 0.97
C LEU A 92 28.22 6.06 0.57
N ASN A 93 28.95 5.04 0.14
CA ASN A 93 30.27 5.21 -0.46
C ASN A 93 30.15 5.77 -1.88
N LYS A 94 31.24 6.35 -2.40
CA LYS A 94 31.32 6.80 -3.79
C LYS A 94 30.90 5.68 -4.76
N GLY A 95 29.94 5.97 -5.63
CA GLY A 95 29.36 4.95 -6.51
C GLY A 95 28.09 5.40 -7.20
N ASN A 96 27.49 4.49 -7.97
CA ASN A 96 26.19 4.71 -8.59
C ASN A 96 25.15 3.82 -7.92
N TYR A 97 24.02 4.41 -7.56
CA TYR A 97 22.95 3.72 -6.85
C TYR A 97 21.61 3.97 -7.53
N THR A 98 20.67 3.07 -7.28
CA THR A 98 19.25 3.33 -7.51
C THR A 98 18.54 3.33 -6.17
N ILE A 99 17.83 4.41 -5.87
CA ILE A 99 17.07 4.57 -4.64
C ILE A 99 15.59 4.42 -5.00
N VAL A 100 14.90 3.53 -4.30
CA VAL A 100 13.47 3.28 -4.47
C VAL A 100 12.74 3.64 -3.18
N PHE A 101 11.64 4.36 -3.33
CA PHE A 101 10.71 4.70 -2.26
C PHE A 101 9.39 3.98 -2.49
N VAL A 102 8.86 3.38 -1.43
CA VAL A 102 7.52 2.83 -1.36
C VAL A 102 6.82 3.42 -0.14
N GLY A 103 5.70 4.11 -0.37
CA GLY A 103 4.85 4.67 0.67
C GLY A 103 3.63 3.79 0.93
N ASN A 104 3.17 3.77 2.19
CA ASN A 104 1.89 3.23 2.66
C ASN A 104 1.70 1.70 2.43
N VAL A 105 2.80 0.96 2.27
CA VAL A 105 2.78 -0.52 2.31
C VAL A 105 3.20 -0.99 3.71
N LEU A 106 2.19 -1.33 4.52
CA LEU A 106 2.35 -1.69 5.93
C LEU A 106 3.02 -3.06 6.13
N GLU A 107 2.46 -4.13 5.57
CA GLU A 107 2.94 -5.49 5.86
C GLU A 107 4.15 -5.88 5.03
N ASP A 108 5.13 -6.53 5.67
CA ASP A 108 6.33 -7.04 4.99
C ASP A 108 6.00 -8.08 3.93
N ALA A 109 4.94 -8.87 4.13
CA ALA A 109 4.50 -9.87 3.17
C ALA A 109 4.07 -9.26 1.82
N ASN A 110 3.71 -7.97 1.80
CA ASN A 110 3.37 -7.25 0.58
C ASN A 110 4.59 -6.78 -0.21
N ILE A 111 5.82 -6.95 0.30
CA ILE A 111 7.06 -6.74 -0.45
C ILE A 111 7.79 -8.07 -0.59
N ALA A 112 7.93 -8.56 -1.81
CA ALA A 112 8.78 -9.71 -2.10
C ALA A 112 10.15 -9.25 -2.60
N GLY A 113 11.19 -9.97 -2.18
CA GLY A 113 12.57 -9.70 -2.56
C GLY A 113 13.36 -8.82 -1.59
N ASP A 114 12.78 -8.46 -0.44
CA ASP A 114 13.42 -7.63 0.61
C ASP A 114 14.52 -8.42 1.36
N VAL A 115 15.58 -8.76 0.62
CA VAL A 115 16.76 -9.49 1.06
C VAL A 115 17.97 -8.93 0.32
N VAL A 116 19.01 -8.55 1.05
CA VAL A 116 20.27 -8.04 0.49
C VAL A 116 20.81 -8.98 -0.60
N GLY A 117 21.24 -8.42 -1.73
CA GLY A 117 21.70 -9.14 -2.92
C GLY A 117 20.61 -9.47 -3.95
N THR A 118 19.33 -9.24 -3.61
CA THR A 118 18.21 -9.42 -4.56
C THR A 118 18.29 -8.40 -5.70
N ALA A 119 18.02 -8.82 -6.94
CA ALA A 119 18.02 -7.89 -8.06
C ALA A 119 16.80 -6.96 -7.99
N LEU A 120 16.94 -5.73 -8.45
CA LEU A 120 15.83 -4.79 -8.58
C LEU A 120 14.65 -5.35 -9.40
N SER A 121 14.94 -6.17 -10.42
CA SER A 121 13.91 -6.84 -11.24
C SER A 121 13.10 -7.89 -10.48
N ASP A 122 13.65 -8.43 -9.39
CA ASP A 122 13.04 -9.50 -8.60
C ASP A 122 12.26 -8.94 -7.40
N MET A 123 12.44 -7.65 -7.10
CA MET A 123 11.69 -6.89 -6.10
C MET A 123 10.30 -6.53 -6.62
N LYS A 124 9.26 -6.77 -5.81
CA LYS A 124 7.89 -6.43 -6.17
C LYS A 124 7.02 -6.09 -4.96
N ILE A 125 6.07 -5.18 -5.18
CA ILE A 125 4.89 -5.02 -4.34
C ILE A 125 3.87 -6.07 -4.78
N GLN A 126 3.22 -6.75 -3.86
CA GLN A 126 2.24 -7.79 -4.15
C GLN A 126 1.06 -7.76 -3.17
N LEU A 127 -0.12 -8.06 -3.68
CA LEU A 127 -1.28 -8.34 -2.83
C LEU A 127 -1.10 -9.69 -2.14
N THR A 128 -1.58 -9.78 -0.91
CA THR A 128 -1.57 -11.00 -0.11
C THR A 128 -2.99 -11.46 0.18
N LYS A 129 -3.13 -12.74 0.54
CA LYS A 129 -4.39 -13.29 1.05
C LYS A 129 -4.25 -13.47 2.55
N LYS A 130 -5.32 -13.17 3.27
CA LYS A 130 -5.42 -13.54 4.69
C LYS A 130 -5.57 -15.05 4.82
N GLU A 131 -5.28 -15.55 6.01
CA GLU A 131 -5.48 -16.96 6.32
C GLU A 131 -6.95 -17.36 6.14
N GLY A 132 -7.21 -18.41 5.38
CA GLY A 132 -8.57 -18.89 5.09
C GLY A 132 -9.37 -18.04 4.09
N ALA A 133 -8.77 -17.02 3.46
CA ALA A 133 -9.38 -16.22 2.40
C ALA A 133 -9.19 -16.88 1.02
N ALA A 134 -10.22 -16.79 0.16
CA ALA A 134 -10.09 -17.20 -1.24
C ALA A 134 -9.49 -16.09 -2.11
N ASN A 135 -9.71 -14.83 -1.72
CA ASN A 135 -9.42 -13.64 -2.52
C ASN A 135 -8.30 -12.81 -1.87
N PHE A 136 -7.72 -11.90 -2.66
CA PHE A 136 -6.71 -10.98 -2.19
C PHE A 136 -7.34 -9.86 -1.35
N THR A 137 -6.57 -9.36 -0.37
CA THR A 137 -6.89 -8.11 0.32
C THR A 137 -6.23 -6.97 -0.47
N PRO A 138 -6.98 -5.92 -0.86
CA PRO A 138 -6.37 -4.76 -1.50
C PRO A 138 -5.49 -4.01 -0.51
N LEU A 139 -4.51 -3.28 -1.04
CA LEU A 139 -3.66 -2.39 -0.24
C LEU A 139 -4.40 -1.07 0.05
N GLY A 140 -3.85 -0.31 1.00
CA GLY A 140 -4.14 1.11 1.14
C GLY A 140 -3.65 1.93 -0.06
N ASP A 141 -3.49 3.24 0.10
CA ASP A 141 -2.84 4.05 -0.94
C ASP A 141 -1.40 3.53 -1.15
N VAL A 142 -0.89 3.50 -2.38
CA VAL A 142 0.48 3.02 -2.65
C VAL A 142 1.20 4.06 -3.49
N LEU A 143 2.20 4.65 -2.87
CA LEU A 143 3.07 5.66 -3.48
C LEU A 143 4.39 5.03 -3.87
N PHE A 144 4.88 5.32 -5.07
CA PHE A 144 6.13 4.75 -5.57
C PHE A 144 6.98 5.85 -6.22
N ALA A 145 8.28 5.83 -5.92
CA ALA A 145 9.28 6.64 -6.61
C ALA A 145 10.56 5.82 -6.82
N LYS A 146 11.29 6.14 -7.88
CA LYS A 146 12.60 5.55 -8.17
C LYS A 146 13.48 6.59 -8.82
N SER A 147 14.72 6.70 -8.37
CA SER A 147 15.71 7.63 -8.92
C SER A 147 17.10 7.01 -8.91
N SER A 148 17.93 7.39 -9.87
CA SER A 148 19.34 7.01 -9.92
C SER A 148 20.20 8.14 -9.38
N LEU A 149 21.21 7.80 -8.59
CA LEU A 149 22.10 8.74 -7.94
C LEU A 149 23.56 8.36 -8.18
N ALA A 150 24.37 9.32 -8.60
CA ALA A 150 25.82 9.20 -8.58
C ALA A 150 26.36 9.91 -7.34
N VAL A 151 26.94 9.15 -6.41
CA VAL A 151 27.55 9.65 -5.17
C VAL A 151 29.02 9.96 -5.46
N GLY A 152 29.38 11.24 -5.26
CA GLY A 152 30.74 11.75 -5.40
C GLY A 152 31.50 11.71 -4.08
N ASP A 153 32.25 12.77 -3.80
CA ASP A 153 33.01 12.91 -2.55
C ASP A 153 32.30 13.85 -1.54
N ASP A 154 31.27 14.59 -1.95
CA ASP A 154 30.58 15.58 -1.12
C ASP A 154 29.14 15.16 -0.84
N ASP A 155 28.61 15.58 0.31
CA ASP A 155 27.20 15.40 0.69
C ASP A 155 26.27 15.86 -0.43
N THR A 156 25.23 15.08 -0.68
CA THR A 156 24.34 15.29 -1.82
C THR A 156 22.89 14.98 -1.47
N SER A 157 22.00 15.14 -2.44
CA SER A 157 20.60 14.76 -2.30
C SER A 157 20.13 13.98 -3.52
N VAL A 158 19.15 13.10 -3.32
CA VAL A 158 18.40 12.45 -4.38
C VAL A 158 16.96 12.96 -4.34
N GLU A 159 16.45 13.36 -5.49
CA GLU A 159 15.04 13.68 -5.64
C GLU A 159 14.25 12.42 -5.99
N LEU A 160 13.18 12.17 -5.24
CA LEU A 160 12.26 11.05 -5.40
C LEU A 160 10.87 11.60 -5.70
N THR A 161 10.47 11.60 -6.97
CA THR A 161 9.12 12.02 -7.37
C THR A 161 8.12 10.88 -7.14
N ALA A 162 7.38 10.93 -6.03
CA ALA A 162 6.43 9.88 -5.67
C ALA A 162 5.09 10.06 -6.37
N LYS A 163 4.58 8.96 -6.93
CA LYS A 163 3.29 8.91 -7.62
C LYS A 163 2.41 7.85 -7.00
N ARG A 164 1.10 8.08 -6.97
CA ARG A 164 0.14 7.00 -6.73
C ARG A 164 0.26 5.98 -7.85
N THR A 165 0.15 4.71 -7.48
CA THR A 165 0.22 3.61 -8.45
C THR A 165 -1.13 2.93 -8.68
N LEU A 166 -2.15 3.32 -7.91
CA LEU A 166 -3.48 2.73 -7.87
C LEU A 166 -4.57 3.80 -8.08
N ALA A 167 -5.76 3.39 -8.49
CA ALA A 167 -6.97 4.21 -8.50
C ALA A 167 -7.81 3.92 -7.26
N THR A 168 -8.44 4.94 -6.69
CA THR A 168 -9.33 4.78 -5.55
C THR A 168 -10.75 4.49 -6.01
N THR A 169 -11.29 3.32 -5.69
CA THR A 169 -12.69 2.96 -5.89
C THR A 169 -13.41 2.94 -4.56
N LYS A 170 -14.33 3.88 -4.37
CA LYS A 170 -15.19 3.98 -3.19
C LYS A 170 -16.59 3.51 -3.52
N MET A 171 -17.11 2.60 -2.70
CA MET A 171 -18.49 2.13 -2.79
C MET A 171 -19.22 2.46 -1.51
N GLN A 172 -20.45 2.95 -1.65
CA GLN A 172 -21.34 3.27 -0.56
C GLN A 172 -22.68 2.60 -0.82
N VAL A 173 -23.18 1.90 0.18
CA VAL A 173 -24.47 1.23 0.13
C VAL A 173 -25.32 1.75 1.29
N THR A 174 -26.51 2.26 0.96
CA THR A 174 -27.52 2.63 1.96
C THR A 174 -28.61 1.56 1.98
N ASP A 175 -28.79 0.93 3.13
CA ASP A 175 -29.84 -0.07 3.33
C ASP A 175 -31.11 0.57 3.92
N TYR A 176 -32.18 0.65 3.12
CA TYR A 176 -33.49 1.06 3.60
C TYR A 176 -34.37 -0.13 4.01
N SER A 177 -33.94 -1.37 3.75
CA SER A 177 -34.68 -2.57 4.16
C SER A 177 -34.48 -2.88 5.65
N GLY A 178 -33.33 -2.53 6.22
CA GLY A 178 -32.95 -2.88 7.59
C GLY A 178 -32.67 -4.38 7.78
N LYS A 179 -32.53 -5.15 6.70
CA LYS A 179 -32.30 -6.60 6.73
C LYS A 179 -30.82 -6.98 6.58
N ILE A 180 -29.96 -6.02 6.24
CA ILE A 180 -28.54 -6.27 6.01
C ILE A 180 -27.75 -6.10 7.30
N ALA A 181 -26.87 -7.06 7.58
CA ALA A 181 -25.92 -7.04 8.68
C ALA A 181 -24.49 -6.75 8.20
N GLU A 182 -24.08 -7.36 7.08
CA GLU A 182 -22.75 -7.18 6.48
C GLU A 182 -22.84 -7.08 4.95
N VAL A 183 -21.96 -6.27 4.35
CA VAL A 183 -21.83 -6.15 2.90
C VAL A 183 -20.38 -6.37 2.51
N GLY A 184 -20.16 -7.09 1.41
CA GLY A 184 -18.85 -7.33 0.83
C GLY A 184 -18.83 -7.00 -0.65
N ILE A 185 -17.67 -6.63 -1.15
CA ILE A 185 -17.44 -6.31 -2.55
C ILE A 185 -16.32 -7.20 -3.07
N LEU A 186 -16.61 -7.89 -4.17
CA LEU A 186 -15.65 -8.71 -4.91
C LEU A 186 -15.36 -8.03 -6.25
N VAL A 187 -14.09 -7.75 -6.54
CA VAL A 187 -13.66 -7.14 -7.81
C VAL A 187 -12.68 -8.09 -8.52
N PRO A 188 -13.05 -8.66 -9.68
CA PRO A 188 -12.16 -9.51 -10.46
C PRO A 188 -11.17 -8.69 -11.29
N ASN A 189 -10.21 -9.38 -11.91
CA ASN A 189 -9.26 -8.81 -12.87
C ASN A 189 -8.46 -7.60 -12.36
N VAL A 190 -8.18 -7.58 -11.05
CA VAL A 190 -7.34 -6.57 -10.40
C VAL A 190 -5.87 -6.97 -10.55
N GLY A 191 -5.01 -5.99 -10.87
CA GLY A 191 -3.56 -6.19 -10.89
C GLY A 191 -3.03 -6.49 -9.49
N THR A 192 -2.36 -7.63 -9.33
CA THR A 192 -1.92 -8.13 -8.01
C THR A 192 -0.45 -7.84 -7.70
N THR A 193 0.35 -7.45 -8.69
CA THR A 193 1.79 -7.22 -8.48
C THR A 193 2.32 -6.01 -9.24
N LEU A 194 3.20 -5.23 -8.62
CA LEU A 194 3.99 -4.17 -9.25
C LEU A 194 5.48 -4.44 -9.00
N ALA A 195 6.23 -4.76 -10.05
CA ALA A 195 7.68 -4.94 -9.95
C ALA A 195 8.40 -3.58 -9.86
N PHE A 196 9.48 -3.49 -9.10
CA PHE A 196 10.22 -2.22 -8.92
C PHE A 196 10.88 -1.71 -10.22
N GLY A 197 11.09 -2.62 -11.18
CA GLY A 197 11.54 -2.31 -12.53
C GLY A 197 10.47 -1.70 -13.43
N GLU A 198 9.20 -1.77 -13.06
CA GLU A 198 8.06 -1.47 -13.92
C GLU A 198 7.25 -0.26 -13.43
N THR A 199 6.25 0.13 -14.21
CA THR A 199 5.36 1.29 -13.93
C THR A 199 3.89 0.91 -13.82
N GLU A 200 3.55 -0.35 -14.09
CA GLU A 200 2.16 -0.82 -14.18
C GLU A 200 1.98 -2.09 -13.36
N TRP A 201 0.82 -2.21 -12.73
CA TRP A 201 0.40 -3.42 -12.05
C TRP A 201 0.07 -4.53 -13.07
N LYS A 202 0.39 -5.77 -12.71
CA LYS A 202 0.23 -6.97 -13.54
C LYS A 202 -0.33 -8.12 -12.73
N ASN A 203 -0.54 -9.25 -13.42
CA ASN A 203 -1.07 -10.52 -12.90
C ASN A 203 -2.50 -10.36 -12.38
N PRO A 204 -3.52 -10.74 -13.17
CA PRO A 204 -4.90 -10.59 -12.77
C PRO A 204 -5.22 -11.47 -11.56
N GLY A 205 -5.99 -10.92 -10.63
CA GLY A 205 -6.55 -11.65 -9.50
C GLY A 205 -7.87 -11.03 -9.05
N THR A 206 -8.48 -11.64 -8.06
CA THR A 206 -9.73 -11.17 -7.47
C THR A 206 -9.48 -10.64 -6.07
N VAL A 207 -9.94 -9.43 -5.80
CA VAL A 207 -9.90 -8.83 -4.46
C VAL A 207 -11.27 -8.90 -3.81
N PHE A 208 -11.29 -9.00 -2.48
CA PHE A 208 -12.50 -8.88 -1.69
C PHE A 208 -12.29 -7.88 -0.56
N VAL A 209 -13.31 -7.06 -0.30
CA VAL A 209 -13.38 -6.16 0.86
C VAL A 209 -14.72 -6.26 1.53
N ALA A 210 -14.71 -6.53 2.84
CA ALA A 210 -15.87 -6.31 3.70
C ALA A 210 -16.05 -4.81 3.93
N MET A 211 -17.27 -4.31 3.73
CA MET A 211 -17.62 -2.92 3.95
C MET A 211 -17.74 -2.62 5.44
N THR A 212 -17.30 -1.43 5.83
CA THR A 212 -17.48 -0.90 7.19
C THR A 212 -18.90 -0.40 7.35
N LYS A 213 -19.59 -0.87 8.39
CA LYS A 213 -20.91 -0.37 8.80
C LYS A 213 -20.76 0.89 9.66
N GLY A 214 -21.57 1.90 9.37
CA GLY A 214 -21.50 3.21 10.00
C GLY A 214 -20.52 4.15 9.30
N GLY A 215 -20.92 5.42 9.16
CA GLY A 215 -20.11 6.47 8.52
C GLY A 215 -20.95 7.58 7.89
N ASN A 216 -20.40 8.80 7.86
CA ASN A 216 -21.07 9.96 7.28
C ASN A 216 -21.09 9.90 5.74
N ILE A 217 -22.24 9.59 5.14
CA ILE A 217 -22.48 9.83 3.72
C ILE A 217 -22.71 11.33 3.52
N ARG A 218 -21.80 12.03 2.82
CA ARG A 218 -22.07 13.41 2.39
C ARG A 218 -23.24 13.40 1.41
N GLY A 219 -24.42 13.84 1.85
CA GLY A 219 -25.51 14.22 0.94
C GLY A 219 -26.88 13.57 1.17
N PHE A 220 -27.05 12.67 2.14
CA PHE A 220 -28.35 12.06 2.41
C PHE A 220 -28.76 12.22 3.87
N SER A 221 -29.67 13.16 4.12
CA SER A 221 -30.38 13.31 5.39
C SER A 221 -31.68 12.50 5.34
N ARG A 222 -31.64 11.20 5.68
CA ARG A 222 -32.86 10.43 6.05
C ARG A 222 -32.69 8.99 6.52
N ALA A 223 -31.54 8.35 6.36
CA ALA A 223 -31.31 7.04 6.98
C ALA A 223 -30.84 7.25 8.42
N GLU A 224 -31.30 6.40 9.35
CA GLU A 224 -30.65 6.25 10.64
C GLU A 224 -29.17 5.93 10.36
N GLU A 225 -28.23 6.65 10.98
CA GLU A 225 -26.79 6.62 10.67
C GLU A 225 -26.16 5.20 10.69
N GLU A 226 -26.90 4.21 11.20
CA GLU A 226 -26.52 2.80 11.37
C GLU A 226 -26.68 1.93 10.11
N ASN A 227 -27.42 2.33 9.07
CA ASN A 227 -27.66 1.49 7.88
C ASN A 227 -26.83 1.87 6.64
N HIS A 228 -25.67 2.49 6.88
CA HIS A 228 -24.72 2.84 5.84
C HIS A 228 -23.53 1.91 5.86
N TYR A 229 -23.14 1.45 4.68
CA TYR A 229 -21.97 0.62 4.47
C TYR A 229 -21.04 1.34 3.51
N SER A 230 -19.75 1.40 3.83
CA SER A 230 -18.77 1.97 2.91
C SER A 230 -17.50 1.13 2.82
N ALA A 231 -16.87 1.14 1.64
CA ALA A 231 -15.57 0.54 1.42
C ALA A 231 -14.77 1.41 0.46
N THR A 232 -13.50 1.59 0.79
CA THR A 232 -12.50 2.24 -0.07
C THR A 232 -11.49 1.19 -0.51
N MET A 233 -11.30 1.03 -1.81
CA MET A 233 -10.35 0.09 -2.40
C MET A 233 -9.37 0.86 -3.28
N ASN A 234 -8.07 0.64 -3.12
CA ASN A 234 -7.09 1.14 -4.06
C ASN A 234 -6.67 0.00 -4.99
N ILE A 235 -7.10 0.08 -6.25
CA ILE A 235 -6.97 -1.01 -7.23
C ILE A 235 -6.64 -0.46 -8.62
N VAL A 236 -6.16 -1.36 -9.48
CA VAL A 236 -6.09 -1.14 -10.93
C VAL A 236 -6.74 -2.34 -11.60
N VAL A 237 -7.74 -2.11 -12.44
CA VAL A 237 -8.35 -3.14 -13.26
C VAL A 237 -7.56 -3.28 -14.55
N LEU A 238 -7.08 -4.49 -14.84
CA LEU A 238 -6.23 -4.75 -16.00
C LEU A 238 -7.05 -4.74 -17.29
N ASP A 239 -6.42 -4.32 -18.39
CA ASP A 239 -7.02 -4.40 -19.72
C ASP A 239 -7.04 -5.87 -20.18
N GLU A 240 -8.21 -6.39 -20.53
CA GLU A 240 -8.36 -7.77 -21.02
C GLU A 240 -7.89 -7.93 -22.48
N GLY A 241 -7.45 -6.86 -23.14
CA GLY A 241 -6.85 -6.94 -24.48
C GLY A 241 -7.83 -7.43 -25.55
N THR A 242 -9.13 -7.37 -25.30
CA THR A 242 -10.13 -7.78 -26.28
C THR A 242 -10.25 -6.75 -27.40
N SER A 243 -10.15 -7.21 -28.64
CA SER A 243 -10.24 -6.43 -29.88
C SER A 243 -11.62 -5.80 -30.16
N THR A 244 -12.51 -5.74 -29.16
CA THR A 244 -13.90 -5.28 -29.26
C THR A 244 -14.08 -3.82 -28.85
N GLY A 245 -13.04 -3.14 -28.35
CA GLY A 245 -13.12 -1.73 -27.99
C GLY A 245 -13.97 -1.43 -26.74
N ALA A 246 -14.33 -2.46 -25.97
CA ALA A 246 -14.89 -2.28 -24.64
C ALA A 246 -13.78 -1.75 -23.71
N SER A 247 -14.09 -0.70 -22.96
CA SER A 247 -13.27 -0.15 -21.87
C SER A 247 -12.92 -1.23 -20.84
N ASN A 248 -11.81 -1.02 -20.11
CA ASN A 248 -11.55 -1.73 -18.85
C ASN A 248 -12.70 -1.40 -17.90
N ASN A 249 -13.66 -2.30 -17.74
CA ASN A 249 -14.80 -2.03 -16.89
C ASN A 249 -14.47 -2.41 -15.44
N ILE A 250 -14.84 -1.55 -14.50
CA ILE A 250 -14.82 -1.93 -13.09
C ILE A 250 -16.05 -2.79 -12.85
N GLU A 251 -15.85 -4.07 -12.53
CA GLU A 251 -16.92 -4.97 -12.13
C GLU A 251 -16.91 -5.13 -10.60
N CYS A 252 -17.90 -4.56 -9.94
CA CYS A 252 -18.13 -4.71 -8.52
C CYS A 252 -19.23 -5.75 -8.29
N ASN A 253 -18.88 -6.89 -7.71
CA ASN A 253 -19.83 -7.90 -7.28
C ASN A 253 -20.16 -7.67 -5.80
N ILE A 254 -21.32 -7.07 -5.53
CA ILE A 254 -21.84 -6.76 -4.20
C ILE A 254 -22.57 -7.98 -3.64
N ILE A 255 -22.23 -8.33 -2.41
CA ILE A 255 -22.82 -9.45 -1.68
C ILE A 255 -23.25 -8.93 -0.31
N ALA A 256 -24.53 -9.00 0.02
CA ALA A 256 -25.03 -8.63 1.33
C ALA A 256 -25.56 -9.87 2.08
N ARG A 257 -25.34 -9.90 3.39
CA ARG A 257 -25.84 -10.94 4.28
C ARG A 257 -26.60 -10.36 5.45
N ASP A 258 -27.53 -11.15 5.96
CA ASP A 258 -28.29 -10.84 7.17
C ASP A 258 -27.54 -11.28 8.44
N ASP A 259 -28.17 -11.10 9.60
CA ASP A 259 -27.62 -11.49 10.92
C ASP A 259 -27.41 -13.02 11.06
N THR A 260 -28.06 -13.82 10.22
CA THR A 260 -27.86 -15.28 10.17
C THR A 260 -26.70 -15.69 9.27
N ARG A 261 -26.09 -14.71 8.58
CA ARG A 261 -25.02 -14.86 7.56
C ARG A 261 -25.50 -15.52 6.29
N GLU A 262 -26.81 -15.57 6.06
CA GLU A 262 -27.37 -15.99 4.78
C GLU A 262 -27.27 -14.83 3.78
N ILE A 263 -27.01 -15.16 2.51
CA ILE A 263 -26.91 -14.17 1.45
C ILE A 263 -28.32 -13.71 1.09
N VAL A 264 -28.58 -12.40 1.26
CA VAL A 264 -29.88 -11.78 1.00
C VAL A 264 -29.89 -10.88 -0.25
N LEU A 265 -28.70 -10.52 -0.76
CA LEU A 265 -28.55 -9.76 -2.01
C LEU A 265 -27.26 -10.14 -2.72
N THR A 266 -27.33 -10.35 -4.03
CA THR A 266 -26.16 -10.46 -4.92
C THR A 266 -26.36 -9.61 -6.16
N GLN A 267 -25.45 -8.66 -6.37
CA GLN A 267 -25.55 -7.67 -7.43
C GLN A 267 -24.23 -7.54 -8.18
N ALA A 268 -24.26 -7.62 -9.51
CA ALA A 268 -23.13 -7.26 -10.35
C ALA A 268 -23.36 -5.84 -10.85
N LEU A 269 -22.39 -4.97 -10.60
CA LEU A 269 -22.33 -3.59 -11.08
C LEU A 269 -21.10 -3.44 -11.97
N THR A 270 -21.32 -3.08 -13.23
CA THR A 270 -20.26 -2.86 -14.21
C THR A 270 -20.23 -1.39 -14.59
N LEU A 271 -19.06 -0.77 -14.48
CA LEU A 271 -18.82 0.63 -14.82
C LEU A 271 -17.87 0.74 -16.01
N ASP A 272 -18.30 1.38 -17.09
CA ASP A 272 -17.44 1.76 -18.23
C ASP A 272 -16.54 2.95 -17.83
N VAL A 273 -15.50 2.63 -17.06
CA VAL A 273 -14.51 3.58 -16.55
C VAL A 273 -13.12 2.97 -16.62
N LYS A 274 -12.28 3.50 -17.51
CA LYS A 274 -10.86 3.13 -17.55
C LYS A 274 -10.11 3.75 -16.37
N THR A 275 -9.79 2.95 -15.35
CA THR A 275 -9.01 3.39 -14.20
C THR A 275 -7.56 3.69 -14.59
N LYS A 276 -7.05 4.84 -14.16
CA LYS A 276 -5.62 5.16 -14.14
C LYS A 276 -5.15 5.42 -12.71
N PRO A 277 -3.86 5.31 -12.42
CA PRO A 277 -3.33 5.76 -11.14
C PRO A 277 -3.76 7.20 -10.82
N ASP A 278 -4.02 7.49 -9.55
CA ASP A 278 -4.46 8.81 -9.04
C ASP A 278 -5.89 9.25 -9.44
N MET A 279 -6.66 8.39 -10.12
CA MET A 279 -8.10 8.62 -10.32
C MET A 279 -8.92 8.13 -9.13
N GLN A 280 -10.12 8.70 -8.98
CA GLN A 280 -11.13 8.21 -8.03
C GLN A 280 -12.44 7.85 -8.74
N VAL A 281 -13.10 6.79 -8.30
CA VAL A 281 -14.46 6.41 -8.69
C VAL A 281 -15.29 6.24 -7.42
N VAL A 282 -16.39 6.97 -7.30
CA VAL A 282 -17.30 6.90 -6.15
C VAL A 282 -18.67 6.45 -6.61
N THR A 283 -19.15 5.33 -6.09
CA THR A 283 -20.47 4.78 -6.38
C THR A 283 -21.37 4.84 -5.16
N ASN A 284 -22.58 5.34 -5.34
CA ASN A 284 -23.64 5.31 -4.33
C ASN A 284 -24.77 4.39 -4.79
N MET A 285 -25.07 3.38 -3.98
CA MET A 285 -26.12 2.40 -4.21
C MET A 285 -27.12 2.41 -3.04
N GLU A 286 -28.38 2.18 -3.37
CA GLU A 286 -29.45 2.00 -2.40
C GLU A 286 -29.99 0.58 -2.49
N VAL A 287 -30.38 0.03 -1.33
CA VAL A 287 -31.04 -1.27 -1.23
C VAL A 287 -32.39 -1.08 -0.56
N ASN A 288 -33.43 -1.61 -1.18
CA ASN A 288 -34.81 -1.56 -0.71
C ASN A 288 -35.41 -2.97 -0.68
N GLU A 289 -36.47 -3.15 0.10
CA GLU A 289 -37.32 -4.34 -0.06
C GLU A 289 -38.14 -4.22 -1.34
N SER A 290 -38.28 -5.32 -2.08
CA SER A 290 -39.04 -5.36 -3.33
C SER A 290 -40.51 -4.98 -3.10
N ASP A 291 -41.04 -4.15 -4.00
CA ASP A 291 -42.47 -3.80 -4.04
C ASP A 291 -43.38 -5.01 -4.29
N ALA A 292 -42.80 -6.15 -4.71
CA ALA A 292 -43.52 -7.41 -4.89
C ALA A 292 -44.00 -8.04 -3.57
N GLY A 293 -43.49 -7.58 -2.42
CA GLY A 293 -43.88 -8.08 -1.09
C GLY A 293 -43.46 -9.53 -0.82
N ASP A 294 -42.48 -10.04 -1.57
CA ASP A 294 -41.93 -11.39 -1.45
C ASP A 294 -40.75 -11.47 -0.46
N GLY A 295 -40.40 -10.34 0.16
CA GLY A 295 -39.31 -10.23 1.10
C GLY A 295 -37.92 -10.10 0.47
N GLN A 296 -37.80 -10.15 -0.86
CA GLN A 296 -36.54 -10.01 -1.57
C GLN A 296 -36.03 -8.57 -1.54
N LEU A 297 -34.72 -8.41 -1.63
CA LEU A 297 -34.07 -7.12 -1.73
C LEU A 297 -33.80 -6.76 -3.19
N GLU A 298 -33.99 -5.48 -3.51
CA GLU A 298 -33.65 -4.88 -4.79
C GLU A 298 -32.63 -3.76 -4.57
N SER A 299 -31.80 -3.50 -5.57
CA SER A 299 -30.79 -2.44 -5.50
C SER A 299 -30.83 -1.53 -6.71
N ALA A 300 -30.49 -0.27 -6.48
CA ALA A 300 -30.39 0.75 -7.51
C ALA A 300 -29.12 1.57 -7.32
N VAL A 301 -28.46 1.93 -8.41
CA VAL A 301 -27.35 2.89 -8.38
C VAL A 301 -27.93 4.28 -8.54
N ASN A 302 -27.68 5.14 -7.56
CA ASN A 302 -28.13 6.53 -7.57
C ASN A 302 -27.22 7.41 -8.42
N LYS A 303 -25.91 7.23 -8.21
CA LYS A 303 -24.90 8.14 -8.74
C LYS A 303 -23.55 7.45 -8.75
N VAL A 304 -22.83 7.62 -9.86
CA VAL A 304 -21.41 7.30 -9.97
C VAL A 304 -20.67 8.58 -10.34
N GLU A 305 -19.63 8.91 -9.59
CA GLU A 305 -18.75 10.04 -9.85
C GLU A 305 -17.34 9.55 -10.15
N THR A 306 -16.70 10.15 -11.14
CA THR A 306 -15.30 9.91 -11.45
C THR A 306 -14.52 11.20 -11.29
N THR A 307 -13.43 11.16 -10.54
CA THR A 307 -12.46 12.24 -10.43
C THR A 307 -11.19 11.85 -11.19
N ASP A 308 -10.78 12.67 -12.15
CA ASP A 308 -9.56 12.44 -12.94
C ASP A 308 -8.27 12.77 -12.16
N GLU A 309 -7.12 12.45 -12.76
CA GLU A 309 -5.78 12.71 -12.19
C GLU A 309 -5.46 14.19 -11.97
N THR A 310 -6.31 15.11 -12.45
CA THR A 310 -6.17 16.57 -12.27
C THR A 310 -7.12 17.13 -11.21
N GLY A 311 -8.01 16.28 -10.68
CA GLY A 311 -9.00 16.65 -9.66
C GLY A 311 -10.36 17.07 -10.22
N ASN A 312 -10.62 16.95 -11.53
CA ASN A 312 -11.92 17.27 -12.09
C ASN A 312 -12.89 16.12 -11.84
N THR A 313 -14.07 16.42 -11.30
CA THR A 313 -15.10 15.43 -10.99
C THR A 313 -16.27 15.53 -11.95
N GLU A 314 -16.70 14.40 -12.50
CA GLU A 314 -17.84 14.28 -13.41
C GLU A 314 -18.77 13.15 -12.96
N VAL A 315 -20.05 13.26 -13.33
CA VAL A 315 -21.03 12.19 -13.11
C VAL A 315 -20.99 11.25 -14.31
N LEU A 316 -20.83 9.97 -14.05
CA LEU A 316 -20.84 8.94 -15.08
C LEU A 316 -22.26 8.82 -15.68
N PRO A 317 -22.42 8.90 -17.01
CA PRO A 317 -23.71 8.71 -17.67
C PRO A 317 -24.33 7.33 -17.42
N ASP A 318 -25.66 7.27 -17.37
CA ASP A 318 -26.40 6.02 -17.10
C ASP A 318 -26.12 4.91 -18.12
N ASP A 319 -25.83 5.24 -19.38
CA ASP A 319 -25.49 4.26 -20.42
C ASP A 319 -24.14 3.57 -20.22
N LYS A 320 -23.33 4.08 -19.28
CA LYS A 320 -22.05 3.51 -18.83
C LYS A 320 -22.14 2.71 -17.53
N ILE A 321 -23.34 2.56 -16.99
CA ILE A 321 -23.62 1.86 -15.74
C ILE A 321 -24.54 0.68 -16.05
N ASP A 322 -24.07 -0.55 -15.82
CA ASP A 322 -24.87 -1.76 -15.99
C ASP A 322 -25.02 -2.48 -14.65
N ILE A 323 -26.26 -2.78 -14.29
CA ILE A 323 -26.61 -3.43 -13.02
C ILE A 323 -27.44 -4.67 -13.31
N LYS A 324 -26.93 -5.84 -12.92
CA LYS A 324 -27.57 -7.15 -13.16
C LYS A 324 -27.53 -8.04 -11.94
N LYS A 325 -28.64 -8.72 -11.66
CA LYS A 325 -28.66 -9.75 -10.61
C LYS A 325 -27.52 -10.71 -10.86
N ASN A 326 -26.72 -10.95 -9.83
CA ASN A 326 -25.52 -11.73 -9.99
C ASN A 326 -25.84 -13.22 -9.87
N ASP A 327 -25.69 -13.95 -10.98
CA ASP A 327 -25.82 -15.40 -11.06
C ASP A 327 -24.46 -16.13 -10.90
N VAL A 328 -23.37 -15.38 -10.70
CA VAL A 328 -22.02 -15.96 -10.56
C VAL A 328 -21.89 -16.71 -9.24
N ASN A 329 -21.21 -17.86 -9.29
CA ASN A 329 -20.86 -18.62 -8.10
C ASN A 329 -19.84 -17.81 -7.27
N VAL A 330 -20.33 -17.10 -6.26
CA VAL A 330 -19.55 -16.21 -5.40
C VAL A 330 -18.57 -17.05 -4.56
N ASN A 331 -17.31 -17.11 -4.98
CA ASN A 331 -16.26 -17.81 -4.23
C ASN A 331 -15.70 -16.92 -3.12
N VAL A 332 -16.47 -16.78 -2.05
CA VAL A 332 -16.10 -16.00 -0.86
C VAL A 332 -16.16 -16.92 0.37
N LEU A 333 -15.03 -17.01 1.07
CA LEU A 333 -14.84 -17.80 2.27
C LEU A 333 -14.94 -16.93 3.53
N PRO A 334 -15.13 -17.51 4.72
CA PRO A 334 -15.17 -16.75 5.97
C PRO A 334 -13.94 -15.86 6.21
N GLY A 335 -12.75 -16.28 5.76
CA GLY A 335 -11.53 -15.47 5.87
C GLY A 335 -11.54 -14.19 5.03
N ASP A 336 -12.33 -14.13 3.95
CA ASP A 336 -12.47 -12.93 3.13
C ASP A 336 -13.20 -11.81 3.88
N TRP A 337 -14.10 -12.14 4.82
CA TRP A 337 -14.90 -11.15 5.59
C TRP A 337 -14.12 -10.46 6.71
N GLN A 338 -12.84 -10.78 6.89
CA GLN A 338 -11.99 -10.09 7.85
C GLN A 338 -11.59 -8.71 7.31
N ILE A 339 -12.00 -7.63 7.98
CA ILE A 339 -11.71 -6.22 7.62
C ILE A 339 -10.26 -6.04 7.17
N GLY A 340 -10.07 -5.64 5.91
CA GLY A 340 -8.76 -5.48 5.27
C GLY A 340 -7.96 -4.26 5.75
N ASN A 341 -6.75 -4.07 5.22
CA ASN A 341 -5.88 -2.92 5.49
C ASN A 341 -6.33 -1.65 4.74
N THR A 342 -7.65 -1.40 4.71
CA THR A 342 -8.23 -0.22 4.08
C THR A 342 -8.21 0.93 5.10
N GLU A 343 -7.06 1.55 5.29
CA GLU A 343 -7.04 2.85 5.96
C GLU A 343 -7.85 3.82 5.10
N ASP A 344 -8.96 4.32 5.64
CA ASP A 344 -9.63 5.49 5.06
C ASP A 344 -8.66 6.65 5.17
N VAL A 345 -8.06 7.05 4.05
CA VAL A 345 -7.42 8.35 3.96
C VAL A 345 -8.55 9.36 4.01
N GLU A 346 -8.89 9.83 5.21
CA GLU A 346 -9.64 11.06 5.36
C GLU A 346 -8.83 12.14 4.62
N VAL A 347 -9.31 12.55 3.45
CA VAL A 347 -8.89 13.80 2.84
C VAL A 347 -9.42 14.89 3.77
N GLY A 348 -8.65 15.18 4.81
CA GLY A 348 -8.83 16.35 5.63
C GLY A 348 -8.95 17.53 4.69
N LYS A 349 -10.00 18.34 4.87
CA LYS A 349 -9.92 19.72 4.36
C LYS A 349 -8.59 20.28 4.87
N PRO A 350 -7.87 21.13 4.12
CA PRO A 350 -6.67 21.77 4.63
C PRO A 350 -7.06 22.53 5.90
N GLU A 351 -6.82 21.92 7.06
CA GLU A 351 -7.10 22.54 8.33
C GLU A 351 -6.08 23.64 8.47
N SER A 352 -6.59 24.86 8.53
CA SER A 352 -5.83 26.03 8.95
C SER A 352 -5.14 25.69 10.27
N VAL A 353 -3.82 25.58 10.23
CA VAL A 353 -2.87 25.66 11.36
C VAL A 353 -3.50 25.26 12.70
N VAL A 354 -3.46 23.96 13.02
CA VAL A 354 -3.62 23.52 14.39
C VAL A 354 -2.42 24.08 15.16
N GLN A 355 -2.64 25.18 15.88
CA GLN A 355 -1.74 25.56 16.97
C GLN A 355 -1.76 24.41 17.97
N PRO A 356 -0.60 23.89 18.40
CA PRO A 356 -0.57 22.85 19.41
C PRO A 356 -1.26 23.38 20.68
N GLU A 357 -2.30 22.67 21.14
CA GLU A 357 -2.95 22.90 22.44
C GLU A 357 -2.06 22.46 23.60
N GLY A 358 -0.85 23.02 23.66
CA GLY A 358 -0.01 23.04 24.85
C GLY A 358 -0.04 24.46 25.39
N THR A 359 -0.53 24.64 26.62
CA THR A 359 -0.40 25.93 27.31
C THR A 359 1.06 26.09 27.77
N GLU A 360 1.62 27.31 27.67
CA GLU A 360 3.00 27.69 28.04
C GLU A 360 3.48 27.21 29.44
N LYS A 361 2.57 26.68 30.28
CA LYS A 361 2.86 26.18 31.61
C LYS A 361 3.50 24.80 31.67
N ASP A 362 3.48 24.02 30.59
CA ASP A 362 4.06 22.67 30.55
C ASP A 362 5.53 22.65 30.08
N TRP A 363 6.10 23.81 29.72
CA TRP A 363 7.51 23.93 29.27
C TRP A 363 8.45 24.55 30.31
N GLU A 364 7.96 24.98 31.47
CA GLU A 364 8.82 25.49 32.58
C GLU A 364 9.25 24.42 33.59
N LYS A 365 8.87 23.14 33.40
CA LYS A 365 9.44 22.03 34.18
C LYS A 365 10.39 21.22 33.31
N GLY A 366 11.53 21.84 33.02
CA GLY A 366 12.72 21.12 32.58
C GLY A 366 13.03 20.00 33.58
N ASN A 367 13.27 18.80 33.04
CA ASN A 367 13.88 17.70 33.78
C ASN A 367 15.15 18.22 34.45
N VAL A 368 15.09 18.40 35.77
CA VAL A 368 16.28 18.46 36.61
C VAL A 368 16.79 17.04 36.66
N GLU A 369 17.71 16.70 35.75
CA GLU A 369 18.58 15.57 35.97
C GLU A 369 19.53 15.93 37.11
N ASP A 370 19.34 15.30 38.26
CA ASP A 370 20.30 15.35 39.36
C ASP A 370 21.59 14.63 38.95
N VAL A 371 22.52 15.40 38.37
CA VAL A 371 23.92 15.04 38.26
C VAL A 371 24.54 15.18 39.65
N VAL A 372 24.62 14.08 40.40
CA VAL A 372 25.45 14.01 41.61
C VAL A 372 26.82 13.47 41.21
N VAL A 373 27.80 14.38 41.10
CA VAL A 373 29.22 14.04 41.02
C VAL A 373 29.88 14.29 42.39
N LYS A 374 30.26 13.17 43.02
CA LYS A 374 31.42 12.91 43.91
C LYS A 374 31.44 13.42 45.36
N ASP A 375 31.85 12.52 46.26
CA ASP A 375 33.29 12.30 46.54
C ASP A 375 33.70 10.87 46.22
#